data_AF-A0A2B4R1C7-F1
#
_entry.id   AF-A0A2B4R1C7-F1
#
_cell.length_a   1.000
_cell.length_b   1.000
_cell.length_c   1.000
_cell.angle_alpha   90.00
_cell.angle_beta   90.00
_cell.angle_gamma   90.00
#
_symmetry.space_group_name_H-M   'P 1'
#
loop_
_entity.id
_entity.type
_entity.pdbx_description
1 polymer ?
#
loop_
_entity_poly.entity_id
_entity_poly.type
_entity_poly.pdbx_seq_one_letter_code
_entity_poly.pdbx_strand_id
1 'polypeptide(L)'
;MDLLNICLTSTYFQYNGKHYKQLHGTAMGSPVSVVIAEIVMQNIEERALSTCRQTIPLWLRYVDDTFTAVRHDEIDAFHNHLNEQNTDIQFTREVEENGKLPFLDCLVSHNDNSLRTTVYRKPTHTDRLLDESSYNPTSHKATTIRTLTRRAQLVCDSTDSLSDENKYLHRVFTKNNYNNDFIRRNTHRPTTTTETNDTATPTTTATIPYIKGMSENISRILLPFNIRVAHKPITTLRQLLTNVKDKDEPRNRQGTIYKINCSDCQASYIGETGRNLTTRLTEHRRATRKVSQLPMDIITMNETWLKDHPVLLDYVNLPGYTALFRNREGSRGGGVGAYINDSIQYKRRKDIEKIQPVMEHLWIEIQGRNKHSKALIGVIYRSEPVGLSPLDWLGAFESLLAHLTVSWDGLLFLTGDTNVDMLKPSDNIIKQYRSILEALGCYRHVTKPTRITRTSKTLIDHIVTNSRSCITATDVIPGWSISDHEGIFACVNVRVPRYQPRYKWIRLEKNLNVNEFVKNCACLPLSVIYGLYSPDDTVQGFNTLF
;
A
#
# COMPACT_ATOMS: atom_id res chain seq x y z
N MET A 1 -12.56 -27.01 -3.14
CA MET A 1 -12.03 -27.96 -2.14
C MET A 1 -10.53 -27.77 -1.91
N ASP A 2 -9.74 -27.51 -2.95
CA ASP A 2 -8.27 -27.44 -2.83
C ASP A 2 -7.74 -26.37 -1.85
N LEU A 3 -8.33 -25.17 -1.83
CA LEU A 3 -7.95 -24.12 -0.88
C LEU A 3 -8.25 -24.51 0.57
N LEU A 4 -9.37 -25.18 0.81
CA LEU A 4 -9.74 -25.68 2.14
C LEU A 4 -8.75 -26.77 2.59
N ASN A 5 -8.40 -27.69 1.69
CA ASN A 5 -7.40 -28.72 1.98
C ASN A 5 -6.04 -28.10 2.35
N ILE A 6 -5.61 -27.06 1.62
CA ILE A 6 -4.38 -26.33 1.94
C ILE A 6 -4.47 -25.69 3.32
N CYS A 7 -5.57 -24.99 3.64
CA CYS A 7 -5.76 -24.35 4.95
C CYS A 7 -5.72 -25.35 6.11
N LEU A 8 -6.26 -26.56 5.92
CA LEU A 8 -6.31 -27.58 6.98
C LEU A 8 -4.99 -28.35 7.11
N THR A 9 -4.30 -28.61 6.01
CA THR A 9 -3.08 -29.45 5.99
C THR A 9 -1.78 -28.68 6.10
N SER A 10 -1.80 -27.35 5.88
CA SER A 10 -0.61 -26.49 5.88
C SER A 10 -0.44 -25.71 7.18
N THR A 11 -0.82 -26.31 8.31
CA THR A 11 -0.66 -25.69 9.63
C THR A 11 0.68 -26.08 10.24
N TYR A 12 1.64 -25.15 10.20
CA TYR A 12 2.97 -25.29 10.78
C TYR A 12 3.23 -24.20 11.82
N PHE A 13 3.97 -24.52 12.87
CA PHE A 13 4.41 -23.52 13.86
C PHE A 13 5.80 -23.86 14.41
N GLN A 14 6.50 -22.84 14.93
CA GLN A 14 7.80 -23.01 15.56
C GLN A 14 7.69 -22.90 17.08
N TYR A 15 8.40 -23.77 17.80
CA TYR A 15 8.54 -23.75 19.25
C TYR A 15 9.90 -24.33 19.68
N ASN A 16 10.65 -23.63 20.53
CA ASN A 16 12.01 -23.99 20.96
C ASN A 16 12.96 -24.31 19.80
N GLY A 17 12.93 -23.49 18.75
CA GLY A 17 13.79 -23.62 17.56
C GLY A 17 13.42 -24.80 16.64
N LYS A 18 12.35 -25.54 16.94
CA LYS A 18 11.88 -26.67 16.14
C LYS A 18 10.57 -26.34 15.44
N HIS A 19 10.43 -26.83 14.21
CA HIS A 19 9.20 -26.71 13.43
C HIS A 19 8.31 -27.92 13.68
N TYR A 20 7.02 -27.66 13.92
CA TYR A 20 6.00 -28.68 14.13
C TYR A 20 4.91 -28.51 13.08
N LYS A 21 4.38 -29.65 12.62
CA LYS A 21 3.18 -29.71 11.78
C LYS A 21 2.02 -30.22 12.63
N GLN A 22 0.87 -29.57 12.57
CA GLN A 22 -0.33 -30.13 13.17
C GLN A 22 -0.75 -31.37 12.37
N LEU A 23 -0.78 -32.53 13.04
CA LEU A 23 -1.12 -33.81 12.41
C LEU A 23 -2.63 -34.08 12.43
N HIS A 24 -3.32 -33.64 13.49
CA HIS A 24 -4.74 -33.89 13.69
C HIS A 24 -5.44 -32.65 14.29
N GLY A 25 -6.74 -32.52 14.01
CA GLY A 25 -7.58 -31.40 14.41
C GLY A 25 -7.30 -30.11 13.63
N THR A 26 -7.90 -29.01 14.09
CA THR A 26 -7.77 -27.68 13.47
C THR A 26 -7.12 -26.69 14.43
N ALA A 27 -6.25 -25.81 13.94
CA ALA A 27 -5.60 -24.82 14.79
C ALA A 27 -6.59 -23.77 15.31
N MET A 28 -6.53 -23.46 16.61
CA MET A 28 -7.25 -22.31 17.16
C MET A 28 -6.77 -21.02 16.49
N GLY A 29 -7.71 -20.22 15.99
CA GLY A 29 -7.43 -18.94 15.30
C GLY A 29 -7.28 -19.05 13.78
N SER A 30 -7.36 -20.25 13.19
CA SER A 30 -7.54 -20.36 11.74
C SER A 30 -8.98 -19.96 11.36
N PRO A 31 -9.19 -19.17 10.29
CA PRO A 31 -10.51 -18.69 9.87
C PRO A 31 -11.52 -19.80 9.56
N VAL A 32 -11.03 -20.99 9.17
CA VAL A 32 -11.88 -22.13 8.81
C VAL A 32 -12.15 -23.07 9.98
N SER A 33 -11.37 -23.00 11.06
CA SER A 33 -11.44 -23.98 12.15
C SER A 33 -12.80 -24.03 12.83
N VAL A 34 -13.41 -22.88 13.10
CA VAL A 34 -14.71 -22.80 13.77
C VAL A 34 -15.79 -23.52 12.96
N VAL A 35 -15.83 -23.27 11.65
CA VAL A 35 -16.83 -23.88 10.76
C VAL A 35 -16.61 -25.39 10.64
N ILE A 36 -15.37 -25.85 10.57
CA ILE A 36 -15.06 -27.28 10.47
C ILE A 36 -15.36 -28.00 11.78
N ALA A 37 -15.00 -27.43 12.93
CA ALA A 37 -15.32 -27.99 14.24
C ALA A 37 -16.84 -28.14 14.42
N GLU A 38 -17.61 -27.11 14.02
CA GLU A 38 -19.07 -27.11 14.06
C GLU A 38 -19.67 -28.24 13.20
N ILE A 39 -19.20 -28.42 11.96
CA ILE A 39 -19.68 -29.50 11.08
C ILE A 39 -19.38 -30.88 11.67
N VAL A 40 -18.19 -31.07 12.23
CA VAL A 40 -17.78 -32.35 12.84
C VAL A 40 -18.64 -32.64 14.07
N MET A 41 -18.86 -31.66 14.95
CA MET A 41 -19.70 -31.82 16.14
C MET A 41 -21.15 -32.11 15.77
N GLN A 42 -21.73 -31.39 14.81
CA GLN A 42 -23.08 -31.68 14.30
C GLN A 42 -23.20 -33.11 13.78
N ASN A 43 -22.21 -33.60 13.01
CA ASN A 43 -22.25 -34.98 12.52
C ASN A 43 -22.17 -36.02 13.64
N ILE A 44 -21.34 -35.78 14.65
CA ILE A 44 -21.22 -36.67 15.82
C ILE A 44 -22.54 -36.69 16.60
N GLU A 45 -23.13 -35.52 16.83
CA GLU A 45 -24.39 -35.35 17.55
C GLU A 45 -25.57 -35.99 16.81
N GLU A 46 -25.73 -35.75 15.51
CA GLU A 46 -26.77 -36.35 14.68
C GLU A 46 -26.68 -37.87 14.69
N ARG A 47 -25.45 -38.42 14.59
CA ARG A 47 -25.21 -39.86 14.69
C ARG A 47 -25.53 -40.39 16.08
N ALA A 48 -25.09 -39.71 17.14
CA ALA A 48 -25.39 -40.11 18.52
C ALA A 48 -26.89 -40.17 18.77
N LEU A 49 -27.63 -39.12 18.38
CA LEU A 49 -29.06 -38.99 18.61
C LEU A 49 -29.88 -39.98 17.76
N SER A 50 -29.48 -40.23 16.51
CA SER A 50 -30.18 -41.17 15.62
C SER A 50 -29.97 -42.64 15.97
N THR A 51 -28.82 -42.97 16.57
CA THR A 51 -28.48 -44.34 16.98
C THR A 51 -28.77 -44.62 18.46
N CYS A 52 -29.24 -43.62 19.20
CA CYS A 52 -29.60 -43.80 20.60
C CYS A 52 -30.81 -44.74 20.71
N ARG A 53 -30.73 -45.69 21.66
CA ARG A 53 -31.82 -46.64 21.93
C ARG A 53 -33.12 -45.95 22.40
N GLN A 54 -32.99 -44.77 22.99
CA GLN A 54 -34.10 -44.00 23.56
C GLN A 54 -34.23 -42.64 22.88
N THR A 55 -35.46 -42.13 22.80
CA THR A 55 -35.71 -40.77 22.34
C THR A 55 -35.26 -39.79 23.42
N ILE A 56 -34.35 -38.88 23.06
CA ILE A 56 -33.88 -37.81 23.94
C ILE A 56 -34.88 -36.64 23.87
N PRO A 57 -35.60 -36.29 24.96
CA PRO A 57 -36.62 -35.23 24.94
C PRO A 57 -36.08 -33.83 24.65
N LEU A 58 -34.82 -33.58 24.99
CA LEU A 58 -34.19 -32.28 24.84
C LEU A 58 -32.69 -32.42 24.57
N TRP A 59 -32.23 -31.77 23.50
CA TRP A 59 -30.82 -31.59 23.19
C TRP A 59 -30.60 -30.16 22.69
N LEU A 60 -29.94 -29.34 23.51
CA LEU A 60 -29.59 -27.97 23.18
C LEU A 60 -28.07 -27.83 23.22
N ARG A 61 -27.48 -27.23 22.19
CA ARG A 61 -26.04 -26.95 22.15
C ARG A 61 -25.77 -25.46 22.09
N TYR A 62 -24.80 -25.03 22.88
CA TYR A 62 -24.21 -23.70 22.85
C TYR A 62 -22.68 -23.82 22.71
N VAL A 63 -22.19 -23.67 21.48
CA VAL A 63 -20.77 -23.87 21.14
C VAL A 63 -20.31 -25.26 21.57
N ASP A 64 -19.52 -25.36 22.65
CA ASP A 64 -18.95 -26.61 23.17
C ASP A 64 -19.81 -27.23 24.29
N ASP A 65 -20.76 -26.49 24.87
CA ASP A 65 -21.60 -26.93 25.98
C ASP A 65 -22.95 -27.45 25.50
N THR A 66 -23.42 -28.57 26.08
CA THR A 66 -24.72 -29.17 25.77
C THR A 66 -25.62 -29.25 27.00
N PHE A 67 -26.89 -28.92 26.85
CA PHE A 67 -27.94 -29.11 27.86
C PHE A 67 -28.92 -30.18 27.37
N THR A 68 -29.07 -31.25 28.14
CA THR A 68 -29.89 -32.40 27.75
C THR A 68 -30.76 -32.90 28.89
N ALA A 69 -31.94 -33.41 28.55
CA ALA A 69 -32.81 -34.10 29.48
C ALA A 69 -32.75 -35.61 29.18
N VAL A 70 -32.41 -36.42 30.19
CA VAL A 70 -32.30 -37.88 30.07
C VAL A 70 -32.89 -38.50 31.33
N ARG A 71 -33.51 -39.68 31.21
CA ARG A 71 -33.95 -40.44 32.38
C ARG A 71 -32.76 -40.76 33.27
N HIS A 72 -32.93 -40.58 34.58
CA HIS A 72 -31.85 -40.66 35.55
C HIS A 72 -31.06 -41.98 35.50
N ASP A 73 -31.74 -43.10 35.31
CA ASP A 73 -31.15 -44.43 35.22
C ASP A 73 -30.44 -44.74 33.89
N GLU A 74 -30.62 -43.90 32.87
CA GLU A 74 -30.05 -44.06 31.53
C GLU A 74 -28.92 -43.06 31.25
N ILE A 75 -28.58 -42.19 32.21
CA ILE A 75 -27.53 -41.17 32.06
C ILE A 75 -26.16 -41.80 31.76
N ASP A 76 -25.83 -42.91 32.41
CA ASP A 76 -24.60 -43.68 32.18
C ASP A 76 -24.53 -44.30 30.80
N ALA A 77 -25.60 -45.00 30.42
CA ALA A 77 -25.69 -45.64 29.12
C ALA A 77 -25.59 -44.61 27.98
N PHE A 78 -26.30 -43.48 28.10
CA PHE A 78 -26.28 -42.44 27.09
C PHE A 78 -24.92 -41.73 27.01
N HIS A 79 -24.27 -41.46 28.14
CA HIS A 79 -22.94 -40.86 28.16
C HIS A 79 -21.88 -41.75 27.50
N ASN A 80 -21.92 -43.06 27.77
CA ASN A 80 -21.02 -44.00 27.11
C ASN A 80 -21.29 -44.06 25.60
N HIS A 81 -22.56 -44.09 25.19
CA HIS A 81 -22.96 -44.05 23.78
C HIS A 81 -22.46 -42.80 23.04
N LEU A 82 -22.51 -41.62 23.69
CA LEU A 82 -21.94 -40.38 23.14
C LEU A 82 -20.43 -40.52 22.89
N ASN A 83 -19.70 -41.09 23.86
CA ASN A 83 -18.25 -41.28 23.79
C ASN A 83 -17.80 -42.40 22.84
N GLU A 84 -18.71 -43.29 22.44
CA GLU A 84 -18.46 -44.32 21.41
C GLU A 84 -18.51 -43.77 19.98
N GLN A 85 -19.10 -42.59 19.75
CA GLN A 85 -19.29 -42.06 18.40
C GLN A 85 -17.98 -41.65 17.71
N ASN A 86 -16.98 -41.25 18.50
CA ASN A 86 -15.70 -40.76 18.02
C ASN A 86 -14.58 -41.02 19.06
N THR A 87 -13.43 -41.50 18.61
CA THR A 87 -12.30 -41.81 19.50
C THR A 87 -11.50 -40.59 19.94
N ASP A 88 -11.57 -39.50 19.17
CA ASP A 88 -10.75 -38.29 19.37
C ASP A 88 -11.50 -37.19 20.14
N ILE A 89 -12.83 -37.30 20.26
CA ILE A 89 -13.70 -36.36 21.00
C ILE A 89 -14.43 -37.13 22.10
N GLN A 90 -14.31 -36.62 23.33
CA GLN A 90 -14.96 -37.20 24.50
C GLN A 90 -15.80 -36.14 25.20
N PHE A 91 -17.06 -36.46 25.42
CA PHE A 91 -18.01 -35.70 26.21
C PHE A 91 -17.67 -35.89 27.69
N THR A 92 -17.80 -34.81 28.45
CA THR A 92 -17.89 -34.82 29.91
C THR A 92 -19.32 -34.45 30.31
N ARG A 93 -19.74 -34.81 31.53
CA ARG A 93 -21.08 -34.49 32.02
C ARG A 93 -21.08 -33.96 33.44
N GLU A 94 -22.07 -33.14 33.72
CA GLU A 94 -22.50 -32.75 35.06
C GLU A 94 -23.95 -33.25 35.22
N VAL A 95 -24.27 -33.83 36.37
CA VAL A 95 -25.61 -34.37 36.65
C VAL A 95 -26.34 -33.43 37.58
N GLU A 96 -27.65 -33.31 37.41
CA GLU A 96 -28.50 -32.50 38.28
C GLU A 96 -28.42 -32.97 39.73
N GLU A 97 -28.18 -32.03 40.65
CA GLU A 97 -28.13 -32.28 42.09
C GLU A 97 -29.15 -31.39 42.81
N ASN A 98 -30.01 -31.99 43.64
CA ASN A 98 -31.03 -31.28 44.42
C ASN A 98 -31.95 -30.38 43.56
N GLY A 99 -32.32 -30.84 42.37
CA GLY A 99 -33.18 -30.09 41.47
C GLY A 99 -32.47 -28.97 40.72
N LYS A 100 -31.13 -28.96 40.68
CA LYS A 100 -30.30 -27.85 40.18
C LYS A 100 -29.20 -28.36 39.26
N LEU A 101 -29.01 -27.66 38.14
CA LEU A 101 -27.94 -27.91 37.18
C LEU A 101 -27.35 -26.58 36.68
N PRO A 102 -26.04 -26.35 36.83
CA PRO A 102 -25.39 -25.20 36.22
C PRO A 102 -25.33 -25.34 34.70
N PHE A 103 -25.58 -24.24 33.98
CA PHE A 103 -25.38 -24.14 32.54
C PHE A 103 -24.90 -22.73 32.20
N LEU A 104 -23.65 -22.61 31.73
CA LEU A 104 -22.97 -21.33 31.50
C LEU A 104 -22.99 -20.43 32.77
N ASP A 105 -23.57 -19.24 32.64
CA ASP A 105 -23.72 -18.23 33.71
C ASP A 105 -25.02 -18.44 34.53
N CYS A 106 -25.81 -19.48 34.25
CA CYS A 106 -27.10 -19.74 34.85
C CYS A 106 -27.07 -20.98 35.74
N LEU A 107 -27.71 -20.91 36.91
CA LEU A 107 -28.08 -22.06 37.71
C LEU A 107 -29.55 -22.32 37.42
N VAL A 108 -29.80 -23.38 36.65
CA VAL A 108 -31.15 -23.81 36.30
C VAL A 108 -31.67 -24.67 37.44
N SER A 109 -32.85 -24.36 37.96
CA SER A 109 -33.49 -25.17 38.99
C SER A 109 -34.93 -25.49 38.62
N HIS A 110 -35.36 -26.72 38.86
CA HIS A 110 -36.73 -27.15 38.59
C HIS A 110 -37.59 -27.04 39.85
N ASN A 111 -38.67 -26.25 39.79
CA ASN A 111 -39.71 -26.14 40.82
C ASN A 111 -41.09 -26.30 40.18
N ASP A 112 -41.88 -27.28 40.64
CA ASP A 112 -43.31 -27.47 40.35
C ASP A 112 -43.70 -27.20 38.89
N ASN A 113 -43.07 -27.91 37.93
CA ASN A 113 -43.25 -27.81 36.48
C ASN A 113 -42.72 -26.54 35.80
N SER A 114 -41.92 -25.71 36.49
CA SER A 114 -41.27 -24.53 35.92
C SER A 114 -39.76 -24.58 36.10
N LEU A 115 -39.03 -24.06 35.11
CA LEU A 115 -37.60 -23.79 35.25
C LEU A 115 -37.41 -22.39 35.82
N ARG A 116 -36.60 -22.31 36.87
CA ARG A 116 -36.10 -21.06 37.46
C ARG A 116 -34.64 -20.89 37.10
N THR A 117 -34.22 -19.65 36.89
CA THR A 117 -32.83 -19.33 36.56
C THR A 117 -32.29 -18.29 37.51
N THR A 118 -31.12 -18.57 38.07
CA THR A 118 -30.37 -17.64 38.93
C THR A 118 -28.92 -17.56 38.45
N VAL A 119 -28.16 -16.57 38.90
CA VAL A 119 -26.76 -16.41 38.47
C VAL A 119 -25.90 -17.51 39.08
N TYR A 120 -25.27 -18.33 38.24
CA TYR A 120 -24.30 -19.33 38.68
C TYR A 120 -22.90 -18.74 38.81
N ARG A 121 -22.15 -19.22 39.80
CA ARG A 121 -20.74 -18.91 40.02
C ARG A 121 -20.02 -20.21 40.33
N LYS A 122 -18.95 -20.50 39.59
CA LYS A 122 -18.12 -21.68 39.84
C LYS A 122 -17.56 -21.65 41.28
N PRO A 123 -17.30 -22.81 41.92
CA PRO A 123 -16.74 -22.87 43.27
C PRO A 123 -15.42 -22.11 43.45
N THR A 124 -14.67 -21.91 42.36
CA THR A 124 -13.42 -21.15 42.34
C THR A 124 -13.60 -19.63 42.25
N HIS A 125 -14.83 -19.12 42.18
CA HIS A 125 -15.12 -17.68 42.08
C HIS A 125 -14.73 -16.94 43.36
N THR A 126 -13.80 -15.99 43.28
CA THR A 126 -13.23 -15.31 44.46
C THR A 126 -13.87 -13.96 44.78
N ASP A 127 -14.86 -13.52 44.00
CA ASP A 127 -15.42 -12.16 44.03
C ASP A 127 -14.39 -11.04 43.82
N ARG A 128 -13.24 -11.35 43.20
CA ARG A 128 -12.28 -10.32 42.82
C ARG A 128 -12.66 -9.75 41.48
N LEU A 129 -13.01 -8.47 41.49
CA LEU A 129 -13.32 -7.67 40.31
C LEU A 129 -12.19 -6.68 40.04
N LEU A 130 -12.41 -5.83 39.04
CA LEU A 130 -11.58 -4.65 38.85
C LEU A 130 -11.72 -3.73 40.06
N ASP A 131 -10.65 -3.54 40.83
CA ASP A 131 -10.70 -2.68 42.02
C ASP A 131 -10.92 -1.19 41.65
N GLU A 132 -11.73 -0.46 42.43
CA GLU A 132 -12.01 0.97 42.17
C GLU A 132 -10.72 1.83 42.23
N SER A 133 -9.73 1.47 43.04
CA SER A 133 -8.46 2.19 43.14
C SER A 133 -7.50 1.90 41.99
N SER A 134 -7.77 0.88 41.17
CA SER A 134 -6.88 0.45 40.10
C SER A 134 -6.62 1.53 39.03
N TYR A 135 -5.47 1.47 38.36
CA TYR A 135 -5.05 2.38 37.29
C TYR A 135 -5.74 2.04 35.95
N ASN A 136 -7.07 2.02 35.96
CA ASN A 136 -7.91 1.74 34.81
C ASN A 136 -8.88 2.89 34.53
N PRO A 137 -9.27 3.11 33.26
CA PRO A 137 -10.29 4.10 32.91
C PRO A 137 -11.55 3.94 33.74
N THR A 138 -12.15 5.06 34.14
CA THR A 138 -13.42 5.07 34.88
C THR A 138 -14.53 4.35 34.11
N SER A 139 -14.49 4.38 32.77
CA SER A 139 -15.43 3.64 31.92
C SER A 139 -15.34 2.13 32.14
N HIS A 140 -14.15 1.55 32.31
CA HIS A 140 -14.00 0.11 32.56
C HIS A 140 -14.56 -0.29 33.93
N LYS A 141 -14.34 0.57 34.93
CA LYS A 141 -14.87 0.40 36.29
C LYS A 141 -16.40 0.48 36.30
N ALA A 142 -16.96 1.45 35.56
CA ALA A 142 -18.40 1.58 35.36
C ALA A 142 -18.99 0.38 34.62
N THR A 143 -18.33 -0.09 33.56
CA THR A 143 -18.75 -1.26 32.77
C THR A 143 -18.78 -2.52 33.62
N THR A 144 -17.85 -2.70 34.56
CA THR A 144 -17.85 -3.85 35.48
C THR A 144 -19.15 -3.93 36.28
N ILE A 145 -19.62 -2.80 36.85
CA ILE A 145 -20.90 -2.75 37.56
C ILE A 145 -22.07 -2.97 36.61
N ARG A 146 -22.07 -2.27 35.47
CA ARG A 146 -23.18 -2.29 34.51
C ARG A 146 -23.40 -3.68 33.91
N THR A 147 -22.32 -4.39 33.57
CA THR A 147 -22.40 -5.73 32.96
C THR A 147 -22.90 -6.77 33.95
N LEU A 148 -22.43 -6.75 35.19
CA LEU A 148 -22.88 -7.70 36.22
C LEU A 148 -24.33 -7.46 36.64
N THR A 149 -24.75 -6.19 36.79
CA THR A 149 -26.15 -5.85 37.09
C THR A 149 -27.08 -6.12 35.91
N ARG A 150 -26.61 -5.93 34.66
CA ARG A 150 -27.34 -6.36 33.47
C ARG A 150 -27.48 -7.88 33.40
N ARG A 151 -26.41 -8.62 33.72
CA ARG A 151 -26.45 -10.09 33.77
C ARG A 151 -27.48 -10.57 34.78
N ALA A 152 -27.50 -9.99 35.99
CA ALA A 152 -28.52 -10.31 36.98
C ALA A 152 -29.94 -10.13 36.44
N GLN A 153 -30.22 -9.02 35.74
CA GLN A 153 -31.53 -8.78 35.13
C GLN A 153 -31.89 -9.73 33.99
N LEU A 154 -30.90 -10.21 33.23
CA LEU A 154 -31.12 -11.15 32.12
C LEU A 154 -31.30 -12.60 32.62
N VAL A 155 -30.61 -12.98 33.70
CA VAL A 155 -30.55 -14.36 34.18
C VAL A 155 -31.60 -14.64 35.26
N CYS A 156 -31.84 -13.70 36.17
CA CYS A 156 -32.82 -13.89 37.25
C CYS A 156 -34.25 -13.76 36.70
N ASP A 157 -35.03 -14.83 36.81
CA ASP A 157 -36.38 -14.92 36.26
C ASP A 157 -37.49 -14.47 37.23
N SER A 158 -37.11 -14.13 38.47
CA SER A 158 -38.04 -13.68 39.53
C SER A 158 -37.51 -12.45 40.25
N THR A 159 -38.43 -11.62 40.75
CA THR A 159 -38.10 -10.40 41.51
C THR A 159 -37.28 -10.70 42.76
N ASP A 160 -37.58 -11.80 43.46
CA ASP A 160 -36.87 -12.18 44.69
C ASP A 160 -35.44 -12.60 44.39
N SER A 161 -35.22 -13.48 43.40
CA SER A 161 -33.87 -13.88 43.00
C SER A 161 -33.04 -12.70 42.49
N LEU A 162 -33.65 -11.77 41.73
CA LEU A 162 -33.00 -10.56 41.28
C LEU A 162 -32.64 -9.63 42.46
N SER A 163 -33.52 -9.53 43.46
CA SER A 163 -33.27 -8.76 44.68
C SER A 163 -32.07 -9.33 45.45
N ASP A 164 -32.02 -10.65 45.63
CA ASP A 164 -30.93 -11.32 46.35
C ASP A 164 -29.61 -11.25 45.59
N GLU A 165 -29.65 -11.40 44.27
CA GLU A 165 -28.47 -11.21 43.41
C GLU A 165 -27.97 -9.76 43.45
N ASN A 166 -28.86 -8.76 43.47
CA ASN A 166 -28.45 -7.36 43.61
C ASN A 166 -27.83 -7.07 44.99
N LYS A 167 -28.35 -7.65 46.07
CA LYS A 167 -27.73 -7.57 47.41
C LYS A 167 -26.35 -8.22 47.40
N TYR A 168 -26.21 -9.38 46.75
CA TYR A 168 -24.93 -10.04 46.57
C TYR A 168 -23.93 -9.14 45.82
N LEU A 169 -24.31 -8.62 44.65
CA LEU A 169 -23.47 -7.76 43.83
C LEU A 169 -23.05 -6.50 44.58
N HIS A 170 -23.94 -5.88 45.35
CA HIS A 170 -23.59 -4.73 46.17
C HIS A 170 -22.47 -5.08 47.17
N ARG A 171 -22.57 -6.22 47.88
CA ARG A 171 -21.50 -6.68 48.79
C ARG A 171 -20.18 -6.90 48.05
N VAL A 172 -20.24 -7.49 46.86
CA VAL A 172 -19.05 -7.72 46.02
C VAL A 172 -18.43 -6.39 45.56
N PHE A 173 -19.22 -5.41 45.11
CA PHE A 173 -18.69 -4.11 44.71
C PHE A 173 -18.03 -3.39 45.89
N THR A 174 -18.67 -3.37 47.07
CA THR A 174 -18.08 -2.79 48.28
C THR A 174 -16.77 -3.49 48.66
N LYS A 175 -16.70 -4.83 48.55
CA LYS A 175 -15.47 -5.62 48.77
C LYS A 175 -14.33 -5.25 47.81
N ASN A 176 -14.65 -4.72 46.63
CA ASN A 176 -13.68 -4.23 45.62
C ASN A 176 -13.53 -2.69 45.64
N ASN A 177 -13.77 -2.09 46.82
CA ASN A 177 -13.58 -0.67 47.12
C ASN A 177 -14.48 0.31 46.36
N TYR A 178 -15.54 -0.16 45.71
CA TYR A 178 -16.49 0.73 45.04
C TYR A 178 -17.36 1.49 46.04
N ASN A 179 -17.41 2.82 45.91
CA ASN A 179 -18.30 3.65 46.71
C ASN A 179 -19.77 3.55 46.26
N ASN A 180 -20.70 3.72 47.20
CA ASN A 180 -22.14 3.54 46.97
C ASN A 180 -22.71 4.49 45.90
N ASP A 181 -22.19 5.71 45.79
CA ASP A 181 -22.64 6.64 44.77
C ASP A 181 -22.23 6.20 43.37
N PHE A 182 -21.00 5.69 43.22
CA PHE A 182 -20.51 5.17 41.96
C PHE A 182 -21.27 3.90 41.55
N ILE A 183 -21.57 3.01 42.50
CA ILE A 183 -22.44 1.85 42.28
C ILE A 183 -23.80 2.32 41.77
N ARG A 184 -24.50 3.18 42.53
CA ARG A 184 -25.85 3.66 42.20
C ARG A 184 -25.94 4.31 40.82
N ARG A 185 -24.93 5.09 40.42
CA ARG A 185 -24.89 5.77 39.11
C ARG A 185 -24.64 4.82 37.94
N ASN A 186 -23.98 3.68 38.18
CA ASN A 186 -23.55 2.76 37.12
C ASN A 186 -24.31 1.43 37.09
N THR A 187 -25.16 1.15 38.08
CA THR A 187 -26.13 0.06 38.04
C THR A 187 -26.97 0.15 36.78
N HIS A 188 -27.07 -0.96 36.05
CA HIS A 188 -27.86 -1.01 34.83
C HIS A 188 -29.34 -0.76 35.13
N ARG A 189 -29.94 0.16 34.38
CA ARG A 189 -31.37 0.43 34.38
C ARG A 189 -31.91 0.06 33.00
N PRO A 190 -32.96 -0.77 32.91
CA PRO A 190 -33.63 -1.03 31.63
C PRO A 190 -34.17 0.29 31.09
N THR A 191 -33.68 0.73 29.93
CA THR A 191 -34.25 1.87 29.21
C THR A 191 -35.44 1.37 28.38
N THR A 192 -36.62 1.96 28.60
CA THR A 192 -37.85 1.71 27.82
C THR A 192 -37.85 2.38 26.45
N THR A 193 -36.85 3.20 26.15
CA THR A 193 -36.74 3.95 24.89
C THR A 193 -35.95 3.17 23.85
N THR A 194 -36.64 2.72 22.80
CA THR A 194 -36.08 2.51 21.46
C THR A 194 -35.71 3.85 20.82
N GLU A 195 -34.88 4.62 21.50
CA GLU A 195 -34.18 5.71 20.84
C GLU A 195 -32.93 5.09 20.24
N THR A 196 -33.00 4.88 18.92
CA THR A 196 -31.81 4.82 18.08
C THR A 196 -31.05 6.11 18.34
N ASN A 197 -30.14 6.07 19.31
CA ASN A 197 -29.19 7.15 19.50
C ASN A 197 -28.39 7.20 18.20
N ASP A 198 -28.74 8.15 17.33
CA ASP A 198 -27.91 8.67 16.25
C ASP A 198 -26.68 9.33 16.89
N THR A 199 -25.84 8.53 17.55
CA THR A 199 -24.49 8.96 17.87
C THR A 199 -23.79 9.08 16.53
N ALA A 200 -23.56 10.33 16.11
CA ALA A 200 -22.76 10.65 14.95
C ALA A 200 -21.52 9.74 14.93
N THR A 201 -21.32 9.04 13.82
CA THR A 201 -20.15 8.17 13.66
C THR A 201 -18.90 9.01 13.87
N PRO A 202 -17.96 8.56 14.73
CA PRO A 202 -16.74 9.31 14.97
C PRO A 202 -15.95 9.44 13.67
N THR A 203 -15.37 10.62 13.43
CA THR A 203 -14.53 10.91 12.25
C THR A 203 -13.37 9.93 12.16
N THR A 204 -12.77 9.56 13.31
CA THR A 204 -11.77 8.50 13.43
C THR A 204 -11.64 8.03 14.87
N THR A 205 -10.85 6.96 15.11
CA THR A 205 -10.53 6.46 16.45
C THR A 205 -9.02 6.50 16.71
N ALA A 206 -8.60 7.24 17.74
CA ALA A 206 -7.23 7.24 18.24
C ALA A 206 -7.09 6.24 19.39
N THR A 207 -6.08 5.36 19.34
CA THR A 207 -5.80 4.41 20.44
C THR A 207 -4.56 4.86 21.20
N ILE A 208 -4.72 5.22 22.47
CA ILE A 208 -3.62 5.71 23.31
C ILE A 208 -3.45 4.86 24.57
N PRO A 209 -2.25 4.79 25.16
CA PRO A 209 -2.08 4.16 26.46
C PRO A 209 -2.86 4.89 27.56
N TYR A 210 -3.38 4.14 28.53
CA TYR A 210 -4.03 4.75 29.69
C TYR A 210 -3.02 5.25 30.72
N ILE A 211 -3.01 6.56 30.95
CA ILE A 211 -2.26 7.26 31.98
C ILE A 211 -3.26 8.15 32.71
N LYS A 212 -3.58 7.80 33.96
CA LYS A 212 -4.57 8.49 34.79
C LYS A 212 -4.31 10.00 34.80
N GLY A 213 -5.35 10.78 34.52
CA GLY A 213 -5.32 12.25 34.47
C GLY A 213 -4.89 12.79 33.10
N MET A 214 -3.93 12.17 32.43
CA MET A 214 -3.43 12.61 31.12
C MET A 214 -4.32 12.09 29.98
N SER A 215 -4.64 10.80 29.96
CA SER A 215 -5.41 10.21 28.86
C SER A 215 -6.83 10.78 28.79
N GLU A 216 -7.44 11.12 29.93
CA GLU A 216 -8.74 11.79 29.98
C GLU A 216 -8.67 13.24 29.48
N ASN A 217 -7.58 13.97 29.78
CA ASN A 217 -7.34 15.29 29.21
C ASN A 217 -7.25 15.21 27.68
N ILE A 218 -6.48 14.25 27.15
CA ILE A 218 -6.34 14.02 25.71
C ILE A 218 -7.71 13.67 25.10
N SER A 219 -8.48 12.78 25.73
CA SER A 219 -9.84 12.46 25.28
C SER A 219 -10.74 13.69 25.21
N ARG A 220 -10.66 14.61 26.18
CA ARG A 220 -11.43 15.86 26.19
C ARG A 220 -11.00 16.83 25.09
N ILE A 221 -9.70 16.93 24.80
CA ILE A 221 -9.16 17.79 23.73
C ILE A 221 -9.59 17.28 22.36
N LEU A 222 -9.68 15.96 22.19
CA LEU A 222 -10.03 15.32 20.91
C LEU A 222 -11.54 15.25 20.64
N LEU A 223 -12.37 15.40 21.68
CA LEU A 223 -13.82 15.32 21.59
C LEU A 223 -14.45 16.34 20.61
N PRO A 224 -14.08 17.64 20.62
CA PRO A 224 -14.62 18.63 19.68
C PRO A 224 -14.32 18.33 18.21
N PHE A 225 -13.27 17.54 17.94
CA PHE A 225 -12.90 17.11 16.58
C PHE A 225 -13.62 15.83 16.14
N ASN A 226 -14.59 15.33 16.93
CA ASN A 226 -15.28 14.07 16.71
C ASN A 226 -14.31 12.86 16.59
N ILE A 227 -13.19 12.91 17.32
CA ILE A 227 -12.19 11.83 17.37
C ILE A 227 -12.45 10.99 18.62
N ARG A 228 -12.82 9.72 18.42
CA ARG A 228 -13.00 8.78 19.53
C ARG A 228 -11.66 8.34 20.07
N VAL A 229 -11.47 8.39 21.39
CA VAL A 229 -10.26 7.87 22.03
C VAL A 229 -10.54 6.53 22.68
N ALA A 230 -9.79 5.50 22.28
CA ALA A 230 -9.76 4.20 22.93
C ALA A 230 -8.49 4.09 23.78
N HIS A 231 -8.65 3.64 25.02
CA HIS A 231 -7.53 3.44 25.93
C HIS A 231 -7.04 2.00 25.88
N LYS A 232 -5.71 1.80 25.85
CA LYS A 232 -5.08 0.48 25.96
C LYS A 232 -4.12 0.42 27.16
N PRO A 233 -3.97 -0.75 27.80
CA PRO A 233 -2.93 -0.93 28.83
C PRO A 233 -1.53 -0.81 28.21
N ILE A 234 -0.59 -0.22 28.97
CA ILE A 234 0.83 -0.10 28.57
C ILE A 234 1.52 -1.46 28.66
N THR A 235 1.27 -2.19 29.75
CA THR A 235 1.86 -3.50 30.02
C THR A 235 0.74 -4.51 30.19
N THR A 236 0.74 -5.53 29.33
CA THR A 236 -0.24 -6.62 29.42
C THR A 236 0.37 -7.81 30.15
N LEU A 237 -0.43 -8.58 30.89
CA LEU A 237 0.02 -9.87 31.43
C LEU A 237 0.55 -10.79 30.33
N ARG A 238 0.00 -10.68 29.11
CA ARG A 238 0.51 -11.39 27.94
C ARG A 238 1.98 -11.08 27.66
N GLN A 239 2.38 -9.81 27.69
CA GLN A 239 3.77 -9.41 27.51
C GLN A 239 4.68 -9.89 28.65
N LEU A 240 4.16 -9.94 29.89
CA LEU A 240 4.93 -10.34 31.07
C LEU A 240 5.08 -11.86 31.20
N LEU A 241 4.02 -12.62 30.96
CA LEU A 241 3.90 -14.04 31.31
C LEU A 241 3.95 -14.96 30.08
N THR A 242 3.50 -14.51 28.91
CA THR A 242 3.37 -15.36 27.73
C THR A 242 4.33 -14.97 26.62
N ASN A 243 5.61 -15.20 26.86
CA ASN A 243 6.58 -15.39 25.76
C ASN A 243 6.63 -16.89 25.42
N VAL A 244 5.48 -17.50 25.13
CA VAL A 244 5.38 -18.97 24.89
C VAL A 244 5.81 -19.34 23.47
N LYS A 245 5.73 -18.39 22.53
CA LYS A 245 6.25 -18.56 21.18
C LYS A 245 7.68 -18.05 21.13
N ASP A 246 8.51 -18.72 20.34
CA ASP A 246 9.83 -18.22 20.01
C ASP A 246 9.70 -16.80 19.49
N LYS A 247 10.49 -15.88 20.03
CA LYS A 247 10.61 -14.57 19.44
C LYS A 247 11.37 -14.75 18.14
N ASP A 248 10.74 -14.39 17.04
CA ASP A 248 11.47 -14.17 15.79
C ASP A 248 12.66 -13.27 16.12
N GLU A 249 13.84 -13.65 15.63
CA GLU A 249 14.99 -12.77 15.69
C GLU A 249 14.59 -11.39 15.16
N PRO A 250 15.03 -10.28 15.76
CA PRO A 250 14.61 -8.94 15.34
C PRO A 250 14.76 -8.72 13.83
N ARG A 251 15.78 -9.34 13.22
CA ARG A 251 16.04 -9.32 11.79
C ARG A 251 15.08 -10.15 10.93
N ASN A 252 14.37 -11.12 11.51
CA ASN A 252 13.45 -11.99 10.80
C ASN A 252 11.97 -11.58 10.92
N ARG A 253 11.69 -10.48 11.63
CA ARG A 253 10.33 -9.99 11.85
C ARG A 253 9.76 -9.27 10.64
N GLN A 254 8.44 -9.36 10.50
CA GLN A 254 7.63 -8.57 9.57
C GLN A 254 6.88 -7.47 10.31
N GLY A 255 6.44 -6.42 9.63
CA GLY A 255 5.67 -5.33 10.23
C GLY A 255 6.49 -4.49 11.22
N THR A 256 7.79 -4.34 11.00
CA THR A 256 8.70 -3.67 11.94
C THR A 256 9.16 -2.30 11.47
N ILE A 257 9.35 -1.40 12.43
CA ILE A 257 10.05 -0.13 12.25
C ILE A 257 11.55 -0.37 12.51
N TYR A 258 12.41 0.13 11.63
CA TYR A 258 13.86 -0.02 11.72
C TYR A 258 14.57 1.31 11.48
N LYS A 259 15.76 1.45 12.07
CA LYS A 259 16.65 2.61 11.94
C LYS A 259 17.95 2.19 11.24
N ILE A 260 18.35 2.94 10.22
CA ILE A 260 19.66 2.83 9.57
C ILE A 260 20.41 4.13 9.85
N ASN A 261 21.56 4.05 10.51
CA ASN A 261 22.42 5.22 10.71
C ASN A 261 23.25 5.46 9.44
N CYS A 262 23.42 6.72 9.06
CA CYS A 262 24.42 7.09 8.07
C CYS A 262 25.81 6.75 8.61
N SER A 263 26.70 6.24 7.76
CA SER A 263 28.09 5.97 8.15
C SER A 263 28.90 7.25 8.32
N ASP A 264 28.52 8.30 7.59
CA ASP A 264 29.39 9.47 7.38
C ASP A 264 28.84 10.74 8.06
N CYS A 265 27.68 10.66 8.73
CA CYS A 265 27.13 11.77 9.50
C CYS A 265 26.16 11.27 10.59
N GLN A 266 25.64 12.20 11.41
CA GLN A 266 24.67 11.87 12.45
C GLN A 266 23.24 11.61 11.95
N ALA A 267 23.01 11.67 10.63
CA ALA A 267 21.69 11.40 10.07
C ALA A 267 21.31 9.93 10.23
N SER A 268 20.00 9.67 10.29
CA SER A 268 19.47 8.31 10.33
C SER A 268 18.18 8.21 9.57
N TYR A 269 18.04 7.13 8.80
CA TYR A 269 16.81 6.75 8.12
C TYR A 269 15.96 5.89 9.05
N ILE A 270 14.68 6.24 9.21
CA ILE A 270 13.68 5.42 9.90
C ILE A 270 12.68 4.96 8.86
N GLY A 271 12.48 3.64 8.76
CA GLY A 271 11.53 3.05 7.82
C GLY A 271 10.66 1.99 8.48
N GLU A 272 9.51 1.72 7.88
CA GLU A 272 8.63 0.60 8.22
C GLU A 272 8.70 -0.45 7.10
N THR A 273 8.49 -1.73 7.42
CA THR A 273 8.35 -2.77 6.41
C THR A 273 7.32 -3.82 6.79
N GLY A 274 6.44 -4.18 5.85
CA GLY A 274 5.58 -5.35 5.95
C GLY A 274 6.27 -6.67 5.61
N ARG A 275 7.52 -6.64 5.09
CA ARG A 275 8.33 -7.83 4.79
C ARG A 275 9.28 -8.15 5.93
N ASN A 276 9.97 -9.30 5.82
CA ASN A 276 11.05 -9.67 6.74
C ASN A 276 12.16 -8.59 6.72
N LEU A 277 12.57 -8.12 7.90
CA LEU A 277 13.54 -7.03 8.06
C LEU A 277 14.88 -7.33 7.37
N THR A 278 15.37 -8.56 7.37
CA THR A 278 16.63 -8.94 6.69
C THR A 278 16.52 -8.72 5.19
N THR A 279 15.40 -9.12 4.61
CA THR A 279 15.12 -8.88 3.19
C THR A 279 15.11 -7.38 2.91
N ARG A 280 14.41 -6.60 3.73
CA ARG A 280 14.33 -5.15 3.56
C ARG A 280 15.68 -4.44 3.71
N LEU A 281 16.50 -4.83 4.69
CA LEU A 281 17.85 -4.30 4.86
C LEU A 281 18.77 -4.68 3.70
N THR A 282 18.58 -5.87 3.12
CA THR A 282 19.33 -6.32 1.93
C THR A 282 18.92 -5.54 0.69
N GLU A 283 17.63 -5.28 0.50
CA GLU A 283 17.13 -4.39 -0.55
C GLU A 283 17.73 -2.99 -0.42
N HIS A 284 17.72 -2.40 0.79
CA HIS A 284 18.33 -1.09 1.06
C HIS A 284 19.82 -1.08 0.73
N ARG A 285 20.58 -2.09 1.18
CA ARG A 285 22.01 -2.23 0.86
C ARG A 285 22.26 -2.38 -0.64
N ARG A 286 21.37 -3.06 -1.37
CA ARG A 286 21.46 -3.18 -2.83
C ARG A 286 21.14 -1.85 -3.50
N ALA A 287 20.12 -1.13 -3.04
CA ALA A 287 19.75 0.18 -3.59
C ALA A 287 20.86 1.20 -3.39
N THR A 288 21.45 1.30 -2.18
CA THR A 288 22.58 2.20 -1.92
C THR A 288 23.81 1.83 -2.73
N ARG A 289 24.13 0.53 -2.87
CA ARG A 289 25.21 0.05 -3.75
C ARG A 289 24.96 0.44 -5.21
N LYS A 290 23.75 0.29 -5.73
CA LYS A 290 23.41 0.62 -7.12
C LYS A 290 23.48 2.13 -7.41
N VAL A 291 23.01 2.97 -6.49
CA VAL A 291 23.11 4.44 -6.63
C VAL A 291 24.57 4.90 -6.52
N SER A 292 25.38 4.30 -5.65
CA SER A 292 26.82 4.61 -5.54
C SER A 292 27.69 4.12 -6.72
N GLN A 293 27.18 3.20 -7.54
CA GLN A 293 27.93 2.58 -8.65
C GLN A 293 27.63 3.20 -10.03
N LEU A 294 26.69 4.15 -10.11
CA LEU A 294 26.40 4.88 -11.35
C LEU A 294 26.44 6.39 -11.04
N PRO A 295 27.54 7.10 -11.35
CA PRO A 295 27.58 8.55 -11.25
C PRO A 295 26.72 9.14 -12.38
N MET A 296 25.41 9.21 -12.16
CA MET A 296 24.49 9.82 -13.12
C MET A 296 24.64 11.33 -13.04
N ASP A 297 24.77 11.99 -14.19
CA ASP A 297 24.85 13.45 -14.24
C ASP A 297 23.50 14.08 -13.85
N ILE A 298 22.41 13.49 -14.35
CA ILE A 298 21.04 13.97 -14.17
C ILE A 298 20.13 12.77 -13.96
N ILE A 299 19.28 12.83 -12.93
CA ILE A 299 18.29 11.82 -12.60
C ILE A 299 16.92 12.48 -12.71
N THR A 300 16.02 11.88 -13.48
CA THR A 300 14.65 12.40 -13.69
C THR A 300 13.64 11.47 -13.04
N MET A 301 12.60 12.05 -12.42
CA MET A 301 11.59 11.29 -11.67
C MET A 301 10.17 11.78 -11.97
N ASN A 302 9.27 10.82 -12.08
CA ASN A 302 7.83 11.01 -12.14
C ASN A 302 7.18 10.51 -10.84
N GLU A 303 5.93 10.90 -10.58
CA GLU A 303 5.18 10.50 -9.39
C GLU A 303 5.94 10.75 -8.07
N THR A 304 6.46 11.96 -7.88
CA THR A 304 7.19 12.30 -6.66
C THR A 304 6.29 12.29 -5.41
N TRP A 305 5.00 12.59 -5.56
CA TRP A 305 3.99 12.67 -4.49
C TRP A 305 4.38 13.64 -3.37
N LEU A 306 5.29 14.55 -3.67
CA LEU A 306 5.78 15.55 -2.73
C LEU A 306 4.80 16.73 -2.62
N LYS A 307 4.83 17.35 -1.45
CA LYS A 307 4.13 18.60 -1.15
C LYS A 307 5.16 19.63 -0.73
N ASP A 308 4.81 20.91 -0.85
CA ASP A 308 5.67 22.03 -0.46
C ASP A 308 5.74 22.16 1.07
N HIS A 309 6.33 21.16 1.72
CA HIS A 309 6.60 21.14 3.15
C HIS A 309 8.12 21.19 3.36
N PRO A 310 8.68 22.30 3.88
CA PRO A 310 10.13 22.51 3.96
C PRO A 310 10.88 21.35 4.61
N VAL A 311 10.35 20.84 5.73
CA VAL A 311 10.97 19.73 6.48
C VAL A 311 10.96 18.41 5.71
N LEU A 312 10.00 18.17 4.80
CA LEU A 312 9.95 16.93 4.02
C LEU A 312 10.91 16.96 2.84
N LEU A 313 11.17 18.15 2.29
CA LEU A 313 12.13 18.35 1.19
C LEU A 313 13.57 18.04 1.63
N ASP A 314 13.89 18.23 2.91
CA ASP A 314 15.21 17.88 3.45
C ASP A 314 15.50 16.37 3.40
N TYR A 315 14.48 15.52 3.50
CA TYR A 315 14.64 14.05 3.49
C TYR A 315 14.83 13.46 2.10
N VAL A 316 14.51 14.22 1.04
CA VAL A 316 14.66 13.77 -0.35
C VAL A 316 15.92 14.29 -1.01
N ASN A 317 16.75 15.06 -0.30
CA ASN A 317 18.02 15.53 -0.85
C ASN A 317 19.02 14.38 -1.02
N LEU A 318 19.63 14.31 -2.20
CA LEU A 318 20.71 13.37 -2.52
C LEU A 318 22.06 14.10 -2.41
N PRO A 319 23.01 13.64 -1.57
CA PRO A 319 24.33 14.27 -1.47
C PRO A 319 25.05 14.36 -2.82
N GLY A 320 25.57 15.55 -3.15
CA GLY A 320 26.22 15.82 -4.44
C GLY A 320 25.27 16.14 -5.58
N TYR A 321 23.96 16.28 -5.29
CA TYR A 321 22.95 16.68 -6.25
C TYR A 321 22.06 17.78 -5.71
N THR A 322 21.66 18.67 -6.61
CA THR A 322 20.62 19.66 -6.39
C THR A 322 19.28 19.11 -6.86
N ALA A 323 18.30 19.09 -5.96
CA ALA A 323 16.95 18.61 -6.24
C ALA A 323 16.02 19.73 -6.77
N LEU A 324 15.26 19.44 -7.82
CA LEU A 324 14.24 20.31 -8.38
C LEU A 324 12.91 19.57 -8.45
N PHE A 325 11.85 20.16 -7.91
CA PHE A 325 10.50 19.58 -7.97
C PHE A 325 9.48 20.55 -8.57
N ARG A 326 8.48 20.00 -9.25
CA ARG A 326 7.21 20.64 -9.57
C ARG A 326 6.11 19.76 -8.99
N ASN A 327 5.62 20.15 -7.82
CA ASN A 327 4.64 19.41 -7.05
C ASN A 327 3.22 19.69 -7.55
N ARG A 328 2.33 18.70 -7.39
CA ARG A 328 0.92 18.84 -7.77
C ARG A 328 0.08 19.30 -6.57
N GLU A 329 -0.67 20.38 -6.74
CA GLU A 329 -1.61 20.89 -5.75
C GLU A 329 -2.96 20.16 -5.84
N GLY A 330 -3.65 19.99 -4.71
CA GLY A 330 -5.05 19.50 -4.68
C GLY A 330 -5.29 17.99 -4.88
N SER A 331 -4.29 17.18 -5.23
CA SER A 331 -4.43 15.71 -5.35
C SER A 331 -3.50 14.93 -4.40
N ARG A 332 -3.79 13.63 -4.19
CA ARG A 332 -2.96 12.74 -3.35
C ARG A 332 -1.66 12.28 -4.03
N GLY A 333 -1.58 12.29 -5.36
CA GLY A 333 -0.44 11.79 -6.14
C GLY A 333 -0.17 12.62 -7.40
N GLY A 334 0.96 12.35 -8.05
CA GLY A 334 1.53 13.12 -9.17
C GLY A 334 2.79 13.90 -8.78
N GLY A 335 3.21 14.83 -9.64
CA GLY A 335 4.42 15.62 -9.49
C GLY A 335 5.60 15.04 -10.26
N VAL A 336 6.49 15.92 -10.70
CA VAL A 336 7.73 15.58 -11.41
C VAL A 336 8.94 16.21 -10.71
N GLY A 337 10.09 15.58 -10.86
CA GLY A 337 11.32 16.05 -10.27
C GLY A 337 12.57 15.68 -11.05
N ALA A 338 13.67 16.32 -10.70
CA ALA A 338 14.99 16.00 -11.20
C ALA A 338 16.05 16.24 -10.12
N TYR A 339 17.07 15.39 -10.10
CA TYR A 339 18.31 15.63 -9.37
C TYR A 339 19.41 15.91 -10.38
N ILE A 340 20.18 16.96 -10.14
CA ILE A 340 21.25 17.42 -11.03
C ILE A 340 22.53 17.41 -10.23
N ASN A 341 23.56 16.73 -10.75
CA ASN A 341 24.86 16.70 -10.09
C ASN A 341 25.37 18.14 -9.86
N ASP A 342 25.87 18.43 -8.66
CA ASP A 342 26.26 19.80 -8.26
C ASP A 342 27.39 20.40 -9.14
N SER A 343 28.12 19.55 -9.87
CA SER A 343 29.14 20.00 -10.83
C SER A 343 28.56 20.57 -12.14
N ILE A 344 27.25 20.42 -12.38
CA ILE A 344 26.59 20.81 -13.63
C ILE A 344 25.90 22.15 -13.45
N GLN A 345 26.31 23.12 -14.28
CA GLN A 345 25.65 24.41 -14.38
C GLN A 345 24.34 24.28 -15.17
N TYR A 346 23.24 24.72 -14.57
CA TYR A 346 21.92 24.62 -15.19
C TYR A 346 21.04 25.84 -14.90
N LYS A 347 19.97 25.99 -15.70
CA LYS A 347 18.91 26.98 -15.50
C LYS A 347 17.54 26.30 -15.59
N ARG A 348 16.70 26.44 -14.56
CA ARG A 348 15.32 25.96 -14.60
C ARG A 348 14.47 26.86 -15.52
N ARG A 349 13.78 26.26 -16.50
CA ARG A 349 12.97 26.96 -17.51
C ARG A 349 11.49 26.99 -17.14
N LYS A 350 11.16 27.73 -16.08
CA LYS A 350 9.77 27.96 -15.64
C LYS A 350 8.90 28.67 -16.68
N ASP A 351 9.51 29.37 -17.62
CA ASP A 351 8.83 29.97 -18.77
C ASP A 351 8.22 28.91 -19.70
N ILE A 352 8.93 27.80 -19.92
CA ILE A 352 8.40 26.65 -20.68
C ILE A 352 7.32 25.92 -19.87
N GLU A 353 7.50 25.79 -18.56
CA GLU A 353 6.51 25.21 -17.62
C GLU A 353 5.14 25.92 -17.69
N LYS A 354 5.10 27.20 -18.11
CA LYS A 354 3.87 27.99 -18.24
C LYS A 354 3.16 27.85 -19.58
N ILE A 355 3.78 27.26 -20.61
CA ILE A 355 3.17 27.12 -21.94
C ILE A 355 2.00 26.13 -21.89
N GLN A 356 2.18 24.99 -21.22
CA GLN A 356 1.15 23.98 -21.01
C GLN A 356 1.00 23.69 -19.50
N PRO A 357 0.40 24.60 -18.72
CA PRO A 357 0.36 24.48 -17.25
C PRO A 357 -0.44 23.26 -16.77
N VAL A 358 -1.37 22.78 -17.61
CA VAL A 358 -2.18 21.58 -17.39
C VAL A 358 -1.38 20.28 -17.47
N MET A 359 -0.23 20.30 -18.14
CA MET A 359 0.66 19.14 -18.21
C MET A 359 1.60 19.11 -17.00
N GLU A 360 1.90 17.91 -16.51
CA GLU A 360 2.89 17.72 -15.46
C GLU A 360 4.28 17.58 -16.08
N HIS A 361 5.03 18.68 -16.10
CA HIS A 361 6.36 18.69 -16.69
C HIS A 361 7.33 19.69 -16.04
N LEU A 362 8.63 19.41 -16.10
CA LEU A 362 9.69 20.26 -15.57
C LEU A 362 10.81 20.35 -16.59
N TRP A 363 11.37 21.55 -16.77
CA TRP A 363 12.37 21.81 -17.81
C TRP A 363 13.66 22.41 -17.25
N ILE A 364 14.78 21.86 -17.66
CA ILE A 364 16.12 22.27 -17.25
C ILE A 364 16.96 22.52 -18.49
N GLU A 365 17.56 23.69 -18.56
CA GLU A 365 18.55 24.06 -19.57
C GLU A 365 19.96 23.83 -19.02
N ILE A 366 20.74 22.98 -19.67
CA ILE A 366 22.16 22.79 -19.43
C ILE A 366 22.93 23.70 -20.37
N GLN A 367 23.76 24.57 -19.79
CA GLN A 367 24.53 25.52 -20.57
C GLN A 367 25.68 24.83 -21.30
N GLY A 368 25.70 24.98 -22.62
CA GLY A 368 26.83 24.55 -23.45
C GLY A 368 27.94 25.60 -23.49
N ARG A 369 29.14 25.18 -23.89
CA ARG A 369 30.25 26.12 -24.19
C ARG A 369 29.96 27.00 -25.41
N ASN A 370 29.00 26.62 -26.25
CA ASN A 370 28.52 27.36 -27.41
C ASN A 370 27.05 27.00 -27.71
N LYS A 371 26.42 27.73 -28.64
CA LYS A 371 24.99 27.54 -29.00
C LYS A 371 24.58 26.12 -29.41
N HIS A 372 25.53 25.29 -29.87
CA HIS A 372 25.26 23.92 -30.32
C HIS A 372 25.55 22.85 -29.26
N SER A 373 26.02 23.23 -28.08
CA SER A 373 26.34 22.32 -26.97
C SER A 373 25.41 22.50 -25.78
N LYS A 374 24.41 23.39 -25.88
CA LYS A 374 23.35 23.52 -24.88
C LYS A 374 22.33 22.40 -25.07
N ALA A 375 21.82 21.91 -23.95
CA ALA A 375 20.80 20.87 -23.94
C ALA A 375 19.60 21.34 -23.12
N LEU A 376 18.41 21.03 -23.60
CA LEU A 376 17.16 21.25 -22.89
C LEU A 376 16.59 19.87 -22.51
N ILE A 377 16.41 19.65 -21.22
CA ILE A 377 15.97 18.37 -20.66
C ILE A 377 14.60 18.59 -20.01
N GLY A 378 13.62 17.86 -20.52
CA GLY A 378 12.25 17.84 -20.04
C GLY A 378 11.94 16.55 -19.31
N VAL A 379 11.32 16.65 -18.15
CA VAL A 379 10.66 15.55 -17.45
C VAL A 379 9.18 15.72 -17.67
N ILE A 380 8.49 14.71 -18.23
CA ILE A 380 7.05 14.74 -18.49
C ILE A 380 6.40 13.55 -17.83
N TYR A 381 5.25 13.78 -17.20
CA TYR A 381 4.36 12.75 -16.66
C TYR A 381 2.95 12.91 -17.23
N ARG A 382 2.33 11.80 -17.65
CA ARG A 382 0.89 11.75 -17.93
C ARG A 382 0.18 11.01 -16.81
N SER A 383 -0.45 11.76 -15.90
CA SER A 383 -1.29 11.20 -14.84
C SER A 383 -2.66 10.75 -15.38
N GLU A 384 -3.06 9.52 -15.09
CA GLU A 384 -4.47 9.08 -15.11
C GLU A 384 -4.94 9.05 -13.65
N PRO A 385 -6.05 9.66 -13.19
CA PRO A 385 -7.03 10.58 -13.78
C PRO A 385 -7.22 11.88 -12.94
N VAL A 386 -6.90 13.06 -13.47
CA VAL A 386 -7.64 14.34 -13.24
C VAL A 386 -7.23 15.30 -14.37
N GLY A 387 -8.14 15.61 -15.29
CA GLY A 387 -8.10 16.88 -16.05
C GLY A 387 -7.94 16.84 -17.57
N LEU A 388 -7.35 15.81 -18.19
CA LEU A 388 -7.20 15.73 -19.65
C LEU A 388 -7.50 14.32 -20.16
N SER A 389 -8.30 14.21 -21.22
CA SER A 389 -8.43 12.94 -21.94
C SER A 389 -7.10 12.59 -22.61
N PRO A 390 -6.84 11.31 -22.97
CA PRO A 390 -5.62 10.94 -23.67
C PRO A 390 -5.39 11.73 -24.97
N LEU A 391 -6.47 12.10 -25.68
CA LEU A 391 -6.39 12.90 -26.91
C LEU A 391 -6.07 14.37 -26.62
N ASP A 392 -6.69 14.97 -25.60
CA ASP A 392 -6.39 16.35 -25.21
C ASP A 392 -4.94 16.48 -24.72
N TRP A 393 -4.46 15.47 -24.01
CA TRP A 393 -3.05 15.41 -23.59
C TRP A 393 -2.11 15.33 -24.79
N LEU A 394 -2.45 14.54 -25.83
CA LEU A 394 -1.66 14.49 -27.06
C LEU A 394 -1.63 15.83 -27.78
N GLY A 395 -2.76 16.54 -27.86
CA GLY A 395 -2.81 17.88 -28.45
C GLY A 395 -1.96 18.90 -27.68
N ALA A 396 -2.00 18.87 -26.35
CA ALA A 396 -1.14 19.70 -25.51
C ALA A 396 0.36 19.34 -25.67
N PHE A 397 0.66 18.04 -25.75
CA PHE A 397 2.01 17.52 -25.98
C PHE A 397 2.57 17.94 -27.35
N GLU A 398 1.78 17.82 -28.41
CA GLU A 398 2.13 18.26 -29.76
C GLU A 398 2.40 19.77 -29.79
N SER A 399 1.50 20.57 -29.22
CA SER A 399 1.65 22.03 -29.13
C SER A 399 2.94 22.43 -28.39
N LEU A 400 3.23 21.79 -27.25
CA LEU A 400 4.45 22.03 -26.48
C LEU A 400 5.70 21.65 -27.29
N LEU A 401 5.71 20.45 -27.88
CA LEU A 401 6.87 19.96 -28.61
C LEU A 401 7.12 20.79 -29.88
N ALA A 402 6.07 21.16 -30.62
CA ALA A 402 6.16 22.05 -31.76
C ALA A 402 6.77 23.41 -31.38
N HIS A 403 6.28 24.03 -30.30
CA HIS A 403 6.86 25.28 -29.80
C HIS A 403 8.36 25.13 -29.47
N LEU A 404 8.75 24.02 -28.84
CA LEU A 404 10.14 23.76 -28.48
C LEU A 404 11.02 23.54 -29.70
N THR A 405 10.55 22.78 -30.70
CA THR A 405 11.33 22.56 -31.93
C THR A 405 11.60 23.85 -32.72
N VAL A 406 10.73 24.85 -32.60
CA VAL A 406 10.89 26.17 -33.24
C VAL A 406 11.76 27.11 -32.39
N SER A 407 11.54 27.11 -31.06
CA SER A 407 12.20 28.06 -30.15
C SER A 407 13.57 27.61 -29.64
N TRP A 408 13.91 26.32 -29.78
CA TRP A 408 15.14 25.74 -29.27
C TRP A 408 16.03 25.17 -30.39
N ASP A 409 17.24 25.70 -30.50
CA ASP A 409 18.27 25.34 -31.50
C ASP A 409 19.35 24.37 -30.97
N GLY A 410 19.21 23.91 -29.72
CA GLY A 410 20.14 22.97 -29.07
C GLY A 410 19.67 21.51 -29.09
N LEU A 411 20.34 20.66 -28.29
CA LEU A 411 19.87 19.31 -28.04
C LEU A 411 18.60 19.36 -27.20
N LEU A 412 17.60 18.56 -27.56
CA LEU A 412 16.36 18.39 -26.82
C LEU A 412 16.29 16.95 -26.31
N PHE A 413 16.02 16.79 -25.02
CA PHE A 413 15.78 15.52 -24.36
C PHE A 413 14.42 15.57 -23.67
N LEU A 414 13.59 14.58 -23.93
CA LEU A 414 12.37 14.31 -23.20
C LEU A 414 12.55 13.02 -22.43
N THR A 415 12.19 13.02 -21.16
CA THR A 415 12.23 11.86 -20.28
C THR A 415 10.94 11.72 -19.51
N GLY A 416 10.58 10.49 -19.16
CA GLY A 416 9.56 10.20 -18.17
C GLY A 416 8.44 9.27 -18.64
N ASP A 417 7.50 9.05 -17.73
CA ASP A 417 6.35 8.17 -17.91
C ASP A 417 5.18 8.90 -18.61
N THR A 418 4.93 8.53 -19.87
CA THR A 418 3.83 9.10 -20.65
C THR A 418 2.56 8.25 -20.59
N ASN A 419 2.58 7.09 -19.93
CA ASN A 419 1.48 6.11 -19.99
C ASN A 419 1.04 5.76 -21.43
N VAL A 420 1.92 5.91 -22.43
CA VAL A 420 1.69 5.49 -23.82
C VAL A 420 2.49 4.21 -24.08
N ASP A 421 1.79 3.06 -24.11
CA ASP A 421 2.42 1.73 -24.19
C ASP A 421 2.87 1.35 -25.60
N MET A 422 4.15 1.53 -25.90
CA MET A 422 4.66 1.34 -27.26
C MET A 422 4.72 -0.11 -27.74
N LEU A 423 4.43 -1.08 -26.87
CA LEU A 423 4.33 -2.50 -27.24
C LEU A 423 2.97 -2.88 -27.85
N LYS A 424 1.98 -1.97 -27.85
CA LYS A 424 0.63 -2.18 -28.44
C LYS A 424 0.39 -1.32 -29.69
N PRO A 425 1.02 -1.62 -30.84
CA PRO A 425 1.03 -0.72 -32.02
C PRO A 425 -0.34 -0.49 -32.69
N SER A 426 -1.38 -1.24 -32.33
CA SER A 426 -2.71 -1.14 -32.94
C SER A 426 -3.57 0.03 -32.41
N ASP A 427 -3.22 0.61 -31.25
CA ASP A 427 -3.99 1.70 -30.63
C ASP A 427 -3.85 3.02 -31.42
N ASN A 428 -4.95 3.76 -31.56
CA ASN A 428 -4.99 5.03 -32.26
C ASN A 428 -4.15 6.11 -31.56
N ILE A 429 -4.16 6.15 -30.22
CA ILE A 429 -3.38 7.10 -29.41
C ILE A 429 -1.88 6.89 -29.67
N ILE A 430 -1.46 5.63 -29.77
CA ILE A 430 -0.06 5.27 -30.01
C ILE A 430 0.38 5.68 -31.42
N LYS A 431 -0.48 5.50 -32.44
CA LYS A 431 -0.21 5.95 -33.81
C LYS A 431 -0.03 7.46 -33.88
N GLN A 432 -0.90 8.22 -33.22
CA GLN A 432 -0.80 9.68 -33.16
C GLN A 432 0.47 10.13 -32.43
N TYR A 433 0.78 9.54 -31.27
CA TYR A 433 2.02 9.83 -30.54
C TYR A 433 3.27 9.59 -31.41
N ARG A 434 3.33 8.49 -32.16
CA ARG A 434 4.42 8.22 -33.13
C ARG A 434 4.49 9.27 -34.22
N SER A 435 3.36 9.60 -34.83
CA SER A 435 3.27 10.58 -35.90
C SER A 435 3.76 11.96 -35.44
N ILE A 436 3.41 12.39 -34.22
CA ILE A 436 3.89 13.66 -33.65
C ILE A 436 5.41 13.65 -33.52
N LEU A 437 5.98 12.60 -32.95
CA LEU A 437 7.44 12.50 -32.78
C LEU A 437 8.16 12.48 -34.12
N GLU A 438 7.67 11.71 -35.10
CA GLU A 438 8.27 11.61 -36.43
C GLU A 438 8.18 12.95 -37.19
N ALA A 439 7.02 13.61 -37.16
CA ALA A 439 6.82 14.91 -37.79
C ALA A 439 7.72 16.01 -37.19
N LEU A 440 7.99 15.94 -35.89
CA LEU A 440 8.82 16.89 -35.16
C LEU A 440 10.29 16.47 -35.07
N GLY A 441 10.72 15.47 -35.85
CA GLY A 441 12.12 15.04 -35.93
C GLY A 441 12.69 14.49 -34.61
N CYS A 442 11.82 13.93 -33.76
CA CYS A 442 12.14 13.42 -32.45
C CYS A 442 12.22 11.88 -32.46
N TYR A 443 13.31 11.35 -31.92
CA TYR A 443 13.63 9.93 -31.95
C TYR A 443 13.56 9.33 -30.56
N ARG A 444 12.86 8.19 -30.44
CA ARG A 444 12.82 7.38 -29.21
C ARG A 444 14.00 6.42 -29.17
N HIS A 445 14.49 6.15 -27.97
CA HIS A 445 15.69 5.34 -27.75
C HIS A 445 15.44 4.03 -26.99
N VAL A 446 14.50 4.02 -26.04
CA VAL A 446 14.16 2.82 -25.28
C VAL A 446 13.19 1.94 -26.05
N THR A 447 13.49 0.65 -26.13
CA THR A 447 12.71 -0.35 -26.90
C THR A 447 12.25 -1.55 -26.06
N LYS A 448 12.80 -1.73 -24.86
CA LYS A 448 12.46 -2.83 -23.94
C LYS A 448 11.32 -2.43 -23.00
N PRO A 449 10.54 -3.38 -22.45
CA PRO A 449 9.50 -3.07 -21.47
C PRO A 449 10.07 -2.36 -20.24
N THR A 450 9.34 -1.36 -19.74
CA THR A 450 9.76 -0.51 -18.61
C THR A 450 8.85 -0.67 -17.40
N ARG A 451 7.66 -1.26 -17.54
CA ARG A 451 6.83 -1.69 -16.40
C ARG A 451 6.47 -3.16 -16.56
N ILE A 452 6.94 -3.98 -15.63
CA ILE A 452 6.77 -5.44 -15.67
C ILE A 452 6.00 -5.86 -14.42
N THR A 453 4.74 -6.25 -14.61
CA THR A 453 3.92 -6.83 -13.54
C THR A 453 3.85 -8.35 -13.71
N ARG A 454 3.18 -9.05 -12.78
CA ARG A 454 2.94 -10.50 -12.90
C ARG A 454 2.17 -10.85 -14.18
N THR A 455 1.36 -9.93 -14.71
CA THR A 455 0.38 -10.18 -15.77
C THR A 455 0.60 -9.35 -17.04
N SER A 456 1.45 -8.32 -17.00
CA SER A 456 1.66 -7.42 -18.14
C SER A 456 3.10 -6.94 -18.25
N LYS A 457 3.51 -6.60 -19.47
CA LYS A 457 4.76 -5.92 -19.81
C LYS A 457 4.42 -4.75 -20.72
N THR A 458 4.72 -3.52 -20.28
CA THR A 458 4.40 -2.30 -21.04
C THR A 458 5.64 -1.43 -21.19
N LEU A 459 5.74 -0.70 -22.30
CA LEU A 459 6.80 0.30 -22.56
C LEU A 459 6.18 1.70 -22.53
N ILE A 460 6.18 2.31 -21.35
CA ILE A 460 5.51 3.59 -21.07
C ILE A 460 6.47 4.70 -20.66
N ASP A 461 7.70 4.35 -20.30
CA ASP A 461 8.76 5.29 -19.95
C ASP A 461 9.65 5.54 -21.17
N HIS A 462 9.82 6.81 -21.56
CA HIS A 462 10.50 7.17 -22.80
C HIS A 462 11.72 8.04 -22.57
N ILE A 463 12.75 7.83 -23.38
CA ILE A 463 13.81 8.80 -23.65
C ILE A 463 13.69 9.19 -25.12
N VAL A 464 13.40 10.46 -25.37
CA VAL A 464 13.18 11.02 -26.71
C VAL A 464 14.16 12.16 -26.96
N THR A 465 14.74 12.24 -28.16
CA THR A 465 15.68 13.31 -28.51
C THR A 465 15.50 13.83 -29.93
N ASN A 466 15.83 15.08 -30.19
CA ASN A 466 15.90 15.62 -31.56
C ASN A 466 17.18 15.23 -32.33
N SER A 467 18.09 14.46 -31.73
CA SER A 467 19.36 14.04 -32.36
C SER A 467 19.67 12.58 -32.04
N ARG A 468 19.48 11.67 -33.00
CA ARG A 468 19.74 10.24 -32.77
C ARG A 468 21.20 9.94 -32.44
N SER A 469 22.15 10.69 -33.02
CA SER A 469 23.59 10.47 -32.89
C SER A 469 24.18 10.92 -31.54
N CYS A 470 23.41 11.64 -30.71
CA CYS A 470 23.91 12.07 -29.41
C CYS A 470 23.86 10.95 -28.36
N ILE A 471 23.07 9.89 -28.56
CA ILE A 471 23.00 8.76 -27.63
C ILE A 471 24.08 7.73 -27.99
N THR A 472 25.00 7.48 -27.06
CA THR A 472 26.06 6.47 -27.22
C THR A 472 25.69 5.12 -26.62
N ALA A 473 24.85 5.12 -25.59
CA ALA A 473 24.31 3.91 -24.97
C ALA A 473 22.94 4.22 -24.36
N THR A 474 22.04 3.24 -24.37
CA THR A 474 20.73 3.33 -23.72
C THR A 474 20.23 1.93 -23.41
N ASP A 475 19.66 1.74 -22.22
CA ASP A 475 19.00 0.49 -21.85
C ASP A 475 18.09 0.69 -20.63
N VAL A 476 17.39 -0.38 -20.27
CA VAL A 476 16.70 -0.55 -18.98
C VAL A 476 17.72 -1.03 -17.95
N ILE A 477 17.73 -0.40 -16.78
CA ILE A 477 18.66 -0.70 -15.68
C ILE A 477 18.27 -2.04 -15.03
N PRO A 478 19.15 -3.06 -15.04
CA PRO A 478 18.79 -4.39 -14.54
C PRO A 478 18.45 -4.42 -13.03
N GLY A 479 17.29 -5.00 -12.70
CA GLY A 479 16.87 -5.29 -11.33
C GLY A 479 16.58 -4.01 -10.53
N TRP A 480 15.97 -3.02 -11.16
CA TRP A 480 15.51 -1.82 -10.49
C TRP A 480 14.41 -2.19 -9.49
N SER A 481 14.48 -1.69 -8.26
CA SER A 481 13.57 -2.11 -7.17
C SER A 481 13.03 -0.94 -6.35
N ILE A 482 13.03 0.26 -6.94
CA ILE A 482 12.62 1.50 -6.26
C ILE A 482 11.12 1.76 -6.50
N SER A 483 10.60 1.35 -7.66
CA SER A 483 9.17 1.41 -8.01
C SER A 483 8.76 0.16 -8.78
N ASP A 484 7.49 0.08 -9.18
CA ASP A 484 6.97 -0.93 -10.10
C ASP A 484 7.36 -0.67 -11.58
N HIS A 485 8.09 0.41 -11.85
CA HIS A 485 8.73 0.72 -13.12
C HIS A 485 10.23 0.42 -13.03
N GLU A 486 10.82 -0.05 -14.12
CA GLU A 486 12.25 -0.19 -14.30
C GLU A 486 12.87 1.16 -14.68
N GLY A 487 13.99 1.52 -14.06
CA GLY A 487 14.74 2.72 -14.44
C GLY A 487 15.32 2.59 -15.84
N ILE A 488 15.29 3.65 -16.62
CA ILE A 488 15.90 3.73 -17.95
C ILE A 488 17.06 4.72 -17.93
N PHE A 489 18.08 4.48 -18.75
CA PHE A 489 19.22 5.40 -18.86
C PHE A 489 19.59 5.68 -20.32
N ALA A 490 20.26 6.82 -20.50
CA ALA A 490 20.93 7.16 -21.75
C ALA A 490 22.27 7.83 -21.44
N CYS A 491 23.34 7.34 -22.05
CA CYS A 491 24.63 8.01 -22.08
C CYS A 491 24.64 8.97 -23.28
N VAL A 492 24.87 10.25 -22.99
CA VAL A 492 24.79 11.32 -23.98
C VAL A 492 26.17 11.84 -24.30
N ASN A 493 26.54 11.80 -25.57
CA ASN A 493 27.67 12.56 -26.07
C ASN A 493 27.22 13.98 -26.43
N VAL A 494 27.47 14.92 -25.50
CA VAL A 494 27.18 16.34 -25.68
C VAL A 494 28.17 17.00 -26.66
N ARG A 495 29.27 16.32 -27.01
CA ARG A 495 30.14 16.76 -28.12
C ARG A 495 29.47 16.36 -29.43
N VAL A 496 28.77 17.31 -30.03
CA VAL A 496 28.41 17.23 -31.45
C VAL A 496 29.71 16.99 -32.23
N PRO A 497 29.80 15.98 -33.10
CA PRO A 497 30.96 15.79 -33.96
C PRO A 497 31.30 17.11 -34.61
N ARG A 498 32.57 17.55 -34.50
CA ARG A 498 33.04 18.72 -35.26
C ARG A 498 32.64 18.49 -36.70
N TYR A 499 31.96 19.48 -37.28
CA TYR A 499 31.65 19.51 -38.70
C TYR A 499 32.89 19.06 -39.47
N GLN A 500 32.81 17.90 -40.14
CA GLN A 500 33.83 17.53 -41.12
C GLN A 500 33.79 18.64 -42.18
N PRO A 501 34.89 19.37 -42.43
CA PRO A 501 34.89 20.43 -43.42
C PRO A 501 34.42 19.84 -44.75
N ARG A 502 33.18 20.17 -45.12
CA ARG A 502 32.73 19.96 -46.49
C ARG A 502 33.40 21.04 -47.31
N TYR A 503 34.31 20.64 -48.19
CA TYR A 503 34.74 21.48 -49.28
C TYR A 503 33.50 21.84 -50.10
N LYS A 504 33.01 23.06 -49.92
CA LYS A 504 32.10 23.67 -50.88
C LYS A 504 32.96 24.41 -51.87
N TRP A 505 32.92 23.98 -53.12
CA TRP A 505 33.41 24.78 -54.22
C TRP A 505 32.51 26.01 -54.31
N ILE A 506 33.02 27.16 -53.86
CA ILE A 506 32.37 28.45 -54.02
C ILE A 506 33.00 29.07 -55.25
N ARG A 507 32.18 29.47 -56.23
CA ARG A 507 32.65 30.19 -57.41
C ARG A 507 33.16 31.56 -56.95
N LEU A 508 34.45 31.83 -57.12
CA LEU A 508 35.09 33.05 -56.64
C LEU A 508 34.97 34.13 -57.72
N GLU A 509 33.90 34.91 -57.70
CA GLU A 509 33.58 35.90 -58.73
C GLU A 509 34.39 37.21 -58.61
N LYS A 510 35.27 37.31 -57.61
CA LYS A 510 35.99 38.54 -57.27
C LYS A 510 36.92 39.05 -58.39
N ASN A 511 37.35 38.14 -59.27
CA ASN A 511 38.17 38.44 -60.45
C ASN A 511 37.47 38.01 -61.77
N LEU A 512 36.13 37.88 -61.77
CA LEU A 512 35.39 37.49 -62.97
C LEU A 512 35.46 38.62 -64.00
N ASN A 513 36.21 38.41 -65.08
CA ASN A 513 36.14 39.27 -66.25
C ASN A 513 34.88 38.91 -67.05
N VAL A 514 33.81 39.66 -66.82
CA VAL A 514 32.50 39.43 -67.43
C VAL A 514 32.60 39.41 -68.96
N ASN A 515 33.44 40.24 -69.56
CA ASN A 515 33.60 40.31 -71.02
C ASN A 515 34.24 39.03 -71.59
N GLU A 516 35.21 38.47 -70.88
CA GLU A 516 35.87 37.22 -71.26
C GLU A 516 34.96 36.01 -71.06
N PHE A 517 34.18 36.01 -69.96
CA PHE A 517 33.15 34.99 -69.71
C PHE A 517 32.09 34.98 -70.82
N VAL A 518 31.55 36.15 -71.19
CA VAL A 518 30.57 36.27 -72.28
C VAL A 518 31.18 35.81 -73.62
N LYS A 519 32.44 36.16 -73.90
CA LYS A 519 33.14 35.71 -75.11
C LYS A 519 33.32 34.19 -75.15
N ASN A 520 33.68 33.57 -74.04
CA ASN A 520 33.82 32.11 -73.94
C ASN A 520 32.47 31.40 -74.08
N CYS A 521 31.41 31.92 -73.45
CA CYS A 521 30.04 31.40 -73.60
C CYS A 521 29.53 31.51 -75.04
N ALA A 522 29.88 32.57 -75.77
CA ALA A 522 29.51 32.75 -77.17
C ALA A 522 30.17 31.73 -78.12
N CYS A 523 31.28 31.09 -77.70
CA CYS A 523 31.97 30.05 -78.48
C CYS A 523 31.47 28.63 -78.17
N LEU A 524 30.56 28.45 -77.20
CA LEU A 524 30.04 27.12 -76.85
C LEU A 524 29.08 26.58 -77.94
N PRO A 525 29.19 25.31 -78.34
CA PRO A 525 28.31 24.70 -79.34
C PRO A 525 26.95 24.32 -78.73
N LEU A 526 26.19 25.32 -78.28
CA LEU A 526 24.89 25.13 -77.61
C LEU A 526 23.85 24.44 -78.51
N SER A 527 24.05 24.40 -79.83
CA SER A 527 23.24 23.65 -80.79
C SER A 527 23.11 22.17 -80.45
N VAL A 528 24.13 21.57 -79.83
CA VAL A 528 24.14 20.16 -79.42
C VAL A 528 23.11 19.89 -78.32
N ILE A 529 22.79 20.88 -77.50
CA ILE A 529 21.86 20.77 -76.38
C ILE A 529 20.40 20.81 -76.85
N TYR A 530 20.10 21.64 -77.85
CA TYR A 530 18.74 21.78 -78.38
C TYR A 530 18.20 20.52 -79.09
N GLY A 531 19.05 19.53 -79.35
CA GLY A 531 18.66 18.23 -79.89
C GLY A 531 18.32 17.16 -78.85
N LEU A 532 18.41 17.47 -77.56
CA LEU A 532 18.17 16.51 -76.47
C LEU A 532 16.72 16.61 -75.96
N TYR A 533 16.08 15.46 -75.75
CA TYR A 533 14.64 15.38 -75.47
C TYR A 533 14.30 15.29 -73.97
N SER A 534 15.27 14.94 -73.13
CA SER A 534 15.10 14.79 -71.69
C SER A 534 15.74 15.97 -70.94
N PRO A 535 15.08 16.52 -69.90
CA PRO A 535 15.69 17.52 -69.03
C PRO A 535 17.01 17.06 -68.39
N ASP A 536 17.09 15.78 -68.02
CA ASP A 536 18.30 15.21 -67.41
C ASP A 536 19.43 15.08 -68.43
N ASP A 537 19.11 14.67 -69.66
CA ASP A 537 20.09 14.59 -70.77
C ASP A 537 20.59 15.99 -71.16
N THR A 538 19.70 16.98 -71.14
CA THR A 538 20.01 18.39 -71.41
C THR A 538 21.00 18.94 -70.38
N VAL A 539 20.79 18.65 -69.10
CA VAL A 539 21.70 19.05 -68.00
C VAL A 539 23.04 18.31 -68.12
N GLN A 540 23.02 17.01 -68.42
CA GLN A 540 24.24 16.23 -68.60
C GLN A 540 25.05 16.71 -69.80
N GLY A 541 24.40 16.98 -70.93
CA GLY A 541 25.02 17.52 -72.15
C GLY A 541 25.54 18.95 -71.97
N PHE A 542 24.85 19.80 -71.21
CA PHE A 542 25.37 21.13 -70.87
C PHE A 542 26.65 21.04 -70.03
N ASN A 543 26.70 20.10 -69.07
CA ASN A 543 27.85 19.93 -68.19
C ASN A 543 29.10 19.37 -68.89
N THR A 544 28.99 18.78 -70.08
CA THR A 544 30.15 18.29 -70.86
C THR A 544 30.73 19.33 -71.81
N LEU A 545 30.10 20.51 -71.95
CA LEU A 545 30.61 21.63 -72.75
C LEU A 545 31.63 22.50 -72.02
N PHE A 546 31.81 22.28 -70.73
CA PHE A 546 32.78 22.95 -69.85
C PHE A 546 33.77 21.91 -69.30
#